data_AF-A0AAU5ZPS4-F1
#
_entry.id   AF-A0AAU5ZPS4-F1
#
_cell.length_a   1.000
_cell.length_b   1.000
_cell.length_c   1.000
_cell.angle_alpha   90.00
_cell.angle_beta   90.00
_cell.angle_gamma   90.00
#
_symmetry.space_group_name_H-M   'P 1'
#
loop_
_entity.id
_entity.type
_entity.pdbx_description
1 polymer ?
#
loop_
_entity_poly.entity_id
_entity_poly.type
_entity_poly.pdbx_seq_one_letter_code
_entity_poly.pdbx_strand_id
1 'polypeptide(L)'
;MPIPKWTIKGIVDDYDECGCCGRRGLKRTVALMPLDADGNEDGTAEDVVYYGTSCAARALGWRQATVTLTAHAAQHERDQRDAYARRMLSIYAPVEFAPVRDKARVYYGRNQPQRDTGVKATEEVAKLLAKARATLADTTTGPARPSRIEDFHRYLVIFNRDGRISLVQQVPEGEAERQEQAAAAQRRADQIRGSVRVVAALDAESARDVAYADELTREWNAKAWQAAHV
;
A
#
# COMPACT_ATOMS: atom_id res chain seq x y z
N MET A 1 23.66 -8.18 -27.09
CA MET A 1 23.63 -6.83 -26.51
C MET A 1 24.27 -6.93 -25.13
N PRO A 2 25.18 -6.01 -24.72
CA PRO A 2 25.73 -6.04 -23.37
C PRO A 2 24.60 -5.86 -22.35
N ILE A 3 24.64 -6.64 -21.27
CA ILE A 3 23.67 -6.51 -20.17
C ILE A 3 23.87 -5.13 -19.53
N PRO A 4 22.81 -4.33 -19.34
CA PRO A 4 22.94 -3.03 -18.71
C PRO A 4 23.45 -3.22 -17.28
N LYS A 5 24.40 -2.38 -16.85
CA LYS A 5 24.95 -2.44 -15.47
C LYS A 5 23.96 -2.03 -14.39
N TRP A 6 22.79 -1.53 -14.79
CA TRP A 6 21.82 -0.89 -13.91
C TRP A 6 20.40 -1.20 -14.37
N THR A 7 19.47 -1.32 -13.42
CA THR A 7 18.03 -1.26 -13.66
C THR A 7 17.42 -0.06 -12.96
N ILE A 8 16.34 0.50 -13.51
CA ILE A 8 15.61 1.62 -12.91
C ILE A 8 14.60 1.07 -11.90
N LYS A 9 14.70 1.51 -10.64
CA LYS A 9 13.76 1.13 -9.57
C LYS A 9 12.58 2.09 -9.44
N GLY A 10 12.71 3.30 -9.97
CA GLY A 10 11.68 4.33 -9.92
C GLY A 10 12.26 5.72 -9.80
N ILE A 11 11.48 6.59 -9.17
CA ILE A 11 11.76 8.01 -9.02
C ILE A 11 11.82 8.33 -7.53
N VAL A 12 12.74 9.19 -7.13
CA VAL A 12 12.79 9.72 -5.76
C VAL A 12 12.92 11.23 -5.79
N ASP A 13 11.99 11.91 -5.11
CA ASP A 13 11.95 13.36 -5.01
C ASP A 13 12.63 13.88 -3.71
N ASP A 14 12.95 12.98 -2.77
CA ASP A 14 13.63 13.29 -1.49
C ASP A 14 15.14 13.56 -1.64
N TYR A 15 15.76 13.10 -2.73
CA TYR A 15 17.17 13.37 -3.04
C TYR A 15 17.28 14.51 -4.05
N ASP A 16 17.98 15.58 -3.66
CA ASP A 16 18.18 16.77 -4.48
C ASP A 16 19.61 16.88 -5.06
N GLU A 17 20.49 15.93 -4.77
CA GLU A 17 21.87 15.83 -5.27
C GLU A 17 22.07 14.61 -6.17
N CYS A 18 22.77 14.79 -7.30
CA CYS A 18 23.14 13.70 -8.20
C CYS A 18 24.36 12.92 -7.67
N GLY A 19 24.20 11.65 -7.32
CA GLY A 19 25.32 10.78 -6.89
C GLY A 19 26.42 10.56 -7.94
N CYS A 20 26.16 10.88 -9.23
CA CYS A 20 27.14 10.72 -10.30
C CYS A 20 28.03 11.95 -10.51
N CYS A 21 27.48 13.16 -10.35
CA CYS A 21 28.18 14.40 -10.70
C CYS A 21 28.13 15.48 -9.62
N GLY A 22 27.51 15.22 -8.46
CA GLY A 22 27.39 16.16 -7.34
C GLY A 22 26.48 17.36 -7.61
N ARG A 23 25.76 17.41 -8.74
CA ARG A 23 24.83 18.51 -9.03
C ARG A 23 23.68 18.52 -8.03
N ARG A 24 23.48 19.65 -7.34
CA ARG A 24 22.42 19.89 -6.35
C ARG A 24 21.20 20.62 -6.92
N GLY A 25 20.14 20.72 -6.12
CA GLY A 25 18.90 21.40 -6.48
C GLY A 25 18.10 20.66 -7.55
N LEU A 26 18.26 19.34 -7.62
CA LEU A 26 17.44 18.50 -8.47
C LEU A 26 16.02 18.43 -7.91
N LYS A 27 15.03 18.63 -8.77
CA LYS A 27 13.62 18.41 -8.39
C LYS A 27 13.27 16.93 -8.23
N ARG A 28 14.14 16.06 -8.74
CA ARG A 28 13.89 14.63 -8.94
C ARG A 28 15.17 13.89 -9.26
N THR A 29 15.30 12.69 -8.73
CA THR A 29 16.33 11.71 -9.09
C THR A 29 15.71 10.40 -9.57
N VAL A 30 16.49 9.65 -10.35
CA VAL A 30 16.18 8.29 -10.79
C VAL A 30 17.00 7.34 -9.92
N ALA A 31 16.32 6.38 -9.29
CA ALA A 31 16.95 5.34 -8.50
C ALA A 31 17.42 4.20 -9.41
N LEU A 32 18.72 3.88 -9.35
CA LEU A 32 19.33 2.82 -10.14
C LEU A 32 19.88 1.73 -9.22
N MET A 33 19.49 0.48 -9.47
CA MET A 33 20.02 -0.70 -8.79
C MET A 33 21.05 -1.38 -9.71
N PRO A 34 22.26 -1.72 -9.22
CA PRO A 34 23.24 -2.47 -9.99
C PRO A 34 22.70 -3.84 -10.43
N LEU A 35 23.17 -4.31 -11.58
CA LEU A 35 22.88 -5.66 -12.09
C LEU A 35 24.17 -6.49 -12.21
N ASP A 36 24.06 -7.80 -11.94
CA ASP A 36 25.14 -8.77 -12.10
C ASP A 36 25.38 -9.10 -13.58
N ALA A 37 26.34 -10.00 -13.84
CA ALA A 37 26.69 -10.44 -15.19
C ALA A 37 25.57 -11.23 -15.89
N ASP A 38 24.55 -11.69 -15.15
CA ASP A 38 23.39 -12.43 -15.64
C ASP A 38 22.14 -11.53 -15.77
N GLY A 39 22.23 -10.27 -15.33
CA GLY A 39 21.15 -9.29 -15.38
C GLY A 39 20.20 -9.32 -14.17
N ASN A 40 20.57 -10.01 -13.08
CA ASN A 40 19.83 -9.97 -11.82
C ASN A 40 20.27 -8.78 -10.97
N GLU A 41 19.42 -8.34 -10.05
CA GLU A 41 19.78 -7.27 -9.10
C GLU A 41 20.97 -7.71 -8.23
N ASP A 42 22.05 -6.92 -8.24
CA ASP A 42 23.33 -7.20 -7.57
C ASP A 42 23.57 -6.21 -6.45
N GLY A 43 22.68 -6.22 -5.45
CA GLY A 43 22.77 -5.30 -4.33
C GLY A 43 21.52 -5.27 -3.45
N THR A 44 21.60 -4.43 -2.43
CA THR A 44 20.53 -4.13 -1.49
C THR A 44 20.08 -2.67 -1.66
N ALA A 45 19.17 -2.21 -0.79
CA ALA A 45 18.77 -0.80 -0.78
C ALA A 45 19.97 0.17 -0.60
N GLU A 46 21.04 -0.27 0.04
CA GLU A 46 22.25 0.54 0.27
C GLU A 46 23.08 0.75 -1.00
N ASP A 47 22.95 -0.15 -1.98
CA ASP A 47 23.67 -0.10 -3.26
C ASP A 47 22.93 0.72 -4.33
N VAL A 48 21.72 1.19 -4.01
CA VAL A 48 20.93 2.04 -4.91
C VAL A 48 21.59 3.41 -5.04
N VAL A 49 21.82 3.84 -6.27
CA VAL A 49 22.34 5.18 -6.56
C VAL A 49 21.26 6.09 -7.12
N TYR A 50 21.29 7.36 -6.73
CA TYR A 50 20.32 8.38 -7.12
C TYR A 50 20.93 9.37 -8.11
N TYR A 51 20.56 9.26 -9.38
CA TYR A 51 21.13 10.10 -10.44
C TYR A 51 20.08 11.04 -11.02
N GLY A 52 20.49 12.25 -11.38
CA GLY A 52 19.68 13.09 -12.27
C GLY A 52 19.49 12.41 -13.63
N THR A 53 18.38 12.69 -14.32
CA THR A 53 17.97 12.01 -15.56
C THR A 53 19.07 11.95 -16.63
N SER A 54 19.84 13.01 -16.81
CA SER A 54 20.93 13.03 -17.80
C SER A 54 22.09 12.11 -17.42
N CYS A 55 22.42 11.98 -16.12
CA CYS A 55 23.45 11.06 -15.65
C CYS A 55 22.97 9.61 -15.70
N ALA A 56 21.70 9.36 -15.36
CA ALA A 56 21.08 8.05 -15.52
C ALA A 56 21.06 7.59 -16.99
N ALA A 57 20.70 8.50 -17.92
CA ALA A 57 20.74 8.23 -19.35
C ALA A 57 22.14 7.82 -19.83
N ARG A 58 23.18 8.51 -19.36
CA ARG A 58 24.57 8.15 -19.65
C ARG A 58 24.96 6.80 -19.05
N ALA A 59 24.57 6.52 -17.80
CA ALA A 59 24.87 5.26 -17.11
C ALA A 59 24.22 4.04 -17.79
N LEU A 60 23.00 4.22 -18.33
CA LEU A 60 22.23 3.18 -19.01
C LEU A 60 22.54 3.09 -20.52
N GLY A 61 23.23 4.08 -21.09
CA GLY A 61 23.39 4.21 -22.55
C GLY A 61 22.08 4.50 -23.29
N TRP A 62 21.12 5.13 -22.62
CA TRP A 62 19.77 5.40 -23.13
C TRP A 62 19.57 6.88 -23.47
N ARG A 63 18.48 7.18 -24.20
CA ARG A 63 18.01 8.56 -24.36
C ARG A 63 17.32 9.01 -23.06
N GLN A 64 17.45 10.30 -22.71
CA GLN A 64 16.80 10.86 -21.51
C GLN A 64 15.28 10.63 -21.50
N ALA A 65 14.62 10.76 -22.65
CA ALA A 65 13.18 10.48 -22.78
C ALA A 65 12.82 9.03 -22.40
N THR A 66 13.64 8.06 -22.80
CA THR A 66 13.48 6.65 -22.44
C THR A 66 13.64 6.46 -20.93
N VAL A 67 14.69 7.06 -20.33
CA VAL A 67 14.89 7.01 -18.87
C VAL A 67 13.69 7.58 -18.13
N THR A 68 13.20 8.75 -18.52
CA THR A 68 12.02 9.37 -17.90
C THR A 68 10.80 8.45 -17.98
N LEU A 69 10.50 7.92 -19.17
CA LEU A 69 9.36 7.03 -19.36
C LEU A 69 9.46 5.77 -18.51
N THR A 70 10.61 5.09 -18.54
CA THR A 70 10.84 3.86 -17.78
C THR A 70 10.84 4.12 -16.26
N ALA A 71 11.39 5.24 -15.80
CA ALA A 71 11.36 5.61 -14.38
C ALA A 71 9.95 5.89 -13.88
N HIS A 72 9.12 6.55 -14.69
CA HIS A 72 7.71 6.75 -14.37
C HIS A 72 6.92 5.44 -14.37
N ALA A 73 7.18 4.54 -15.33
CA ALA A 73 6.57 3.22 -15.36
C ALA A 73 6.95 2.39 -14.11
N ALA A 74 8.23 2.33 -13.76
CA ALA A 74 8.72 1.63 -12.57
C ALA A 74 8.13 2.21 -11.28
N GLN A 75 8.03 3.55 -11.19
CA GLN A 75 7.36 4.20 -10.06
C GLN A 75 5.88 3.80 -9.98
N HIS A 76 5.17 3.84 -11.10
CA HIS A 76 3.76 3.48 -11.14
C HIS A 76 3.53 2.01 -10.74
N GLU A 77 4.36 1.09 -11.21
CA GLU A 77 4.32 -0.32 -10.82
C GLU A 77 4.60 -0.53 -9.33
N ARG A 78 5.51 0.27 -8.74
CA ARG A 78 5.72 0.28 -7.28
C ARG A 78 4.47 0.79 -6.57
N ASP A 79 3.90 1.91 -7.00
CA ASP A 79 2.69 2.49 -6.39
C ASP A 79 1.52 1.49 -6.41
N GLN A 80 1.36 0.74 -7.52
CA GLN A 80 0.38 -0.33 -7.62
C GLN A 80 0.67 -1.50 -6.65
N ARG A 81 1.94 -1.92 -6.54
CA ARG A 81 2.36 -2.97 -5.59
C ARG A 81 2.11 -2.54 -4.14
N ASP A 82 2.39 -1.28 -3.82
CA ASP A 82 2.17 -0.69 -2.49
C ASP A 82 0.67 -0.61 -2.17
N ALA A 83 -0.14 -0.12 -3.11
CA ALA A 83 -1.60 -0.07 -2.95
C ALA A 83 -2.17 -1.48 -2.73
N TYR A 84 -1.72 -2.47 -3.52
CA TYR A 84 -2.12 -3.86 -3.32
C TYR A 84 -1.69 -4.40 -1.95
N ALA A 85 -0.46 -4.11 -1.51
CA ALA A 85 0.02 -4.53 -0.20
C ALA A 85 -0.78 -3.92 0.95
N ARG A 86 -1.07 -2.60 0.91
CA ARG A 86 -1.91 -1.92 1.90
C ARG A 86 -3.32 -2.50 1.96
N ARG A 87 -3.90 -2.82 0.81
CA ARG A 87 -5.19 -3.51 0.71
C ARG A 87 -5.15 -4.88 1.37
N MET A 88 -4.14 -5.70 1.07
CA MET A 88 -4.00 -7.04 1.67
C MET A 88 -3.84 -6.96 3.18
N LEU A 89 -3.02 -6.03 3.69
CA LEU A 89 -2.85 -5.83 5.13
C LEU A 89 -4.14 -5.36 5.80
N SER A 90 -4.82 -4.35 5.23
CA SER A 90 -6.06 -3.80 5.80
C SER A 90 -7.18 -4.84 5.93
N ILE A 91 -7.21 -5.82 5.01
CA ILE A 91 -8.20 -6.91 5.03
C ILE A 91 -7.76 -8.06 5.94
N TYR A 92 -6.51 -8.53 5.81
CA TYR A 92 -6.10 -9.81 6.37
C TYR A 92 -5.30 -9.70 7.68
N ALA A 93 -4.64 -8.58 7.95
CA ALA A 93 -3.90 -8.43 9.21
C ALA A 93 -4.84 -8.53 10.43
N PRO A 94 -6.06 -7.96 10.42
CA PRO A 94 -6.99 -8.11 11.54
C PRO A 94 -7.41 -9.54 11.87
N VAL A 95 -7.30 -10.46 10.91
CA VAL A 95 -7.64 -11.88 11.10
C VAL A 95 -6.42 -12.77 11.28
N GLU A 96 -5.20 -12.22 11.34
CA GLU A 96 -3.96 -13.00 11.46
C GLU A 96 -3.94 -13.90 12.70
N PHE A 97 -4.60 -13.49 13.78
CA PHE A 97 -4.69 -14.26 15.02
C PHE A 97 -6.11 -14.78 15.30
N ALA A 98 -7.04 -14.62 14.35
CA ALA A 98 -8.39 -15.15 14.48
C ALA A 98 -8.42 -16.70 14.47
N PRO A 99 -9.49 -17.34 14.99
CA PRO A 99 -9.70 -18.77 14.85
C PRO A 99 -9.63 -19.23 13.39
N VAL A 100 -9.18 -20.47 13.16
CA VAL A 100 -9.00 -21.05 11.81
C VAL A 100 -10.26 -20.93 10.95
N ARG A 101 -11.43 -21.14 11.56
CA ARG A 101 -12.73 -21.03 10.88
C ARG A 101 -12.99 -19.62 10.34
N ASP A 102 -12.64 -18.59 11.10
CA ASP A 102 -12.91 -17.20 10.73
C ASP A 102 -11.94 -16.73 9.65
N LYS A 103 -10.66 -17.09 9.77
CA LYS A 103 -9.66 -16.89 8.71
C LYS A 103 -10.12 -17.49 7.39
N ALA A 104 -10.59 -18.75 7.43
CA ALA A 104 -11.09 -19.44 6.25
C ALA A 104 -12.30 -18.73 5.65
N ARG A 105 -13.26 -18.29 6.48
CA ARG A 105 -14.45 -17.57 6.00
C ARG A 105 -14.10 -16.24 5.34
N VAL A 106 -13.19 -15.46 5.93
CA VAL A 106 -12.74 -14.18 5.36
C VAL A 106 -11.98 -14.37 4.05
N TYR A 107 -11.11 -15.39 4.00
CA TYR A 107 -10.34 -15.73 2.80
C TYR A 107 -11.22 -16.24 1.64
N TYR A 108 -12.00 -17.30 1.86
CA TYR A 108 -12.82 -17.89 0.79
C TYR A 108 -14.01 -17.01 0.41
N GLY A 109 -14.47 -16.11 1.28
CA GLY A 109 -15.46 -15.09 0.91
C GLY A 109 -15.00 -14.19 -0.23
N ARG A 110 -13.68 -13.98 -0.38
CA ARG A 110 -13.05 -13.20 -1.45
C ARG A 110 -12.43 -14.05 -2.55
N ASN A 111 -12.06 -15.28 -2.21
CA ASN A 111 -11.40 -16.23 -3.09
C ASN A 111 -12.26 -17.47 -3.28
N GLN A 112 -13.55 -17.26 -3.61
CA GLN A 112 -14.53 -18.34 -3.73
C GLN A 112 -14.08 -19.49 -4.65
N PRO A 113 -13.43 -19.24 -5.81
CA PRO A 113 -12.93 -20.32 -6.67
C PRO A 113 -11.88 -21.22 -6.01
N GLN A 114 -11.21 -20.76 -4.95
CA GLN A 114 -10.16 -21.52 -4.25
C GLN A 114 -10.69 -22.39 -3.11
N ARG A 115 -12.00 -22.36 -2.84
CA ARG A 115 -12.60 -23.12 -1.74
C ARG A 115 -12.42 -24.63 -1.90
N ASP A 116 -12.53 -25.11 -3.13
CA ASP A 116 -12.54 -26.55 -3.43
C ASP A 116 -11.23 -27.04 -4.05
N THR A 117 -10.18 -26.20 -4.08
CA THR A 117 -8.87 -26.54 -4.68
C THR A 117 -7.90 -27.21 -3.70
N GLY A 118 -8.29 -27.41 -2.44
CA GLY A 118 -7.43 -27.95 -1.38
C GLY A 118 -6.42 -26.94 -0.81
N VAL A 119 -6.44 -25.70 -1.29
CA VAL A 119 -5.64 -24.60 -0.75
C VAL A 119 -6.07 -24.28 0.67
N LYS A 120 -5.12 -24.22 1.62
CA LYS A 120 -5.41 -23.90 3.02
C LYS A 120 -5.42 -22.39 3.24
N ALA A 121 -6.59 -21.84 3.57
CA ALA A 121 -6.75 -20.40 3.81
C ALA A 121 -5.76 -19.81 4.82
N THR A 122 -5.41 -20.54 5.87
CA THR A 122 -4.45 -20.06 6.89
C THR A 122 -3.05 -19.84 6.31
N GLU A 123 -2.58 -20.77 5.47
CA GLU A 123 -1.27 -20.68 4.82
C GLU A 123 -1.27 -19.55 3.78
N GLU A 124 -2.34 -19.41 3.02
CA GLU A 124 -2.45 -18.33 2.02
C GLU A 124 -2.56 -16.93 2.65
N VAL A 125 -3.33 -16.79 3.74
CA VAL A 125 -3.35 -15.54 4.49
C VAL A 125 -1.95 -15.18 5.00
N ALA A 126 -1.22 -16.14 5.55
CA ALA A 126 0.16 -15.91 6.00
C ALA A 126 1.08 -15.50 4.84
N LYS A 127 0.98 -16.15 3.67
CA LYS A 127 1.74 -15.78 2.47
C LYS A 127 1.42 -14.37 1.98
N LEU A 128 0.13 -14.01 1.92
CA LEU A 128 -0.32 -12.68 1.50
C LEU A 128 0.22 -11.60 2.44
N LEU A 129 0.14 -11.83 3.75
CA LEU A 129 0.66 -10.90 4.76
C LEU A 129 2.18 -10.78 4.70
N ALA A 130 2.91 -11.89 4.60
CA ALA A 130 4.36 -11.88 4.47
C ALA A 130 4.80 -11.10 3.22
N LYS A 131 4.16 -11.36 2.06
CA LYS A 131 4.44 -10.63 0.81
C LYS A 131 4.12 -9.15 0.93
N ALA A 132 2.98 -8.79 1.52
CA ALA A 132 2.60 -7.39 1.68
C ALA A 132 3.55 -6.63 2.61
N ARG A 133 3.95 -7.22 3.75
CA ARG A 133 4.94 -6.65 4.67
C ARG A 133 6.30 -6.48 4.00
N ALA A 134 6.77 -7.50 3.27
CA ALA A 134 8.04 -7.43 2.54
C ALA A 134 8.01 -6.31 1.49
N THR A 135 6.91 -6.18 0.73
CA THR A 135 6.74 -5.08 -0.23
C THR A 135 6.85 -3.73 0.45
N LEU A 136 6.13 -3.50 1.56
CA LEU A 136 6.13 -2.21 2.26
C LEU A 136 7.42 -1.95 3.07
N ALA A 137 8.18 -2.99 3.38
CA ALA A 137 9.50 -2.89 4.00
C ALA A 137 10.63 -2.58 2.99
N ASP A 138 10.38 -2.66 1.68
CA ASP A 138 11.39 -2.37 0.64
C ASP A 138 11.87 -0.91 0.68
N THR A 139 13.10 -0.68 1.12
CA THR A 139 13.67 0.67 1.27
C THR A 139 14.45 1.17 0.04
N THR A 140 14.43 0.44 -1.08
CA THR A 140 15.24 0.79 -2.27
C THR A 140 14.99 2.19 -2.80
N THR A 141 13.77 2.70 -2.63
CA THR A 141 13.30 3.96 -3.25
C THR A 141 12.60 4.86 -2.24
N GLY A 142 12.99 4.76 -0.96
CA GLY A 142 12.46 5.59 0.13
C GLY A 142 12.38 4.82 1.46
N PRO A 143 11.86 5.43 2.52
CA PRO A 143 11.71 4.76 3.81
C PRO A 143 10.70 3.59 3.76
N ALA A 144 10.76 2.73 4.77
CA ALA A 144 9.76 1.69 4.98
C ALA A 144 8.37 2.32 5.18
N ARG A 145 7.34 1.72 4.57
CA ARG A 145 5.97 2.20 4.65
C ARG A 145 5.22 1.52 5.81
N PRO A 146 4.20 2.19 6.39
CA PRO A 146 3.25 1.61 7.33
C PRO A 146 2.79 0.21 6.91
N SER A 147 2.90 -0.77 7.82
CA SER A 147 2.61 -2.17 7.48
C SER A 147 2.05 -3.01 8.64
N ARG A 148 1.89 -2.41 9.83
CA ARG A 148 1.36 -3.08 11.01
C ARG A 148 -0.01 -2.52 11.40
N ILE A 149 -0.70 -3.21 12.31
CA ILE A 149 -2.04 -2.80 12.74
C ILE A 149 -1.96 -1.48 13.51
N GLU A 150 -0.87 -1.24 14.24
CA GLU A 150 -0.57 0.00 14.96
C GLU A 150 -0.47 1.21 14.01
N ASP A 151 -0.22 0.98 12.72
CA ASP A 151 -0.16 2.05 11.72
C ASP A 151 -1.54 2.33 11.09
N PHE A 152 -2.60 1.64 11.51
CA PHE A 152 -3.93 1.81 10.89
C PHE A 152 -4.61 3.07 11.42
N HIS A 153 -5.15 3.86 10.49
CA HIS A 153 -6.01 4.98 10.81
C HIS A 153 -7.47 4.57 10.76
N ARG A 154 -8.31 5.24 11.57
CA ARG A 154 -9.77 5.10 11.48
C ARG A 154 -10.30 5.95 10.35
N TYR A 155 -11.25 5.40 9.61
CA TYR A 155 -11.96 6.05 8.53
C TYR A 155 -13.46 5.94 8.73
N LEU A 156 -14.14 7.08 8.64
CA LEU A 156 -15.57 7.17 8.53
C LEU A 156 -15.97 6.96 7.07
N VAL A 157 -16.95 6.09 6.84
CA VAL A 157 -17.45 5.73 5.51
C VAL A 157 -18.95 5.93 5.46
N ILE A 158 -19.42 6.75 4.52
CA ILE A 158 -20.85 7.00 4.30
C ILE A 158 -21.30 6.23 3.07
N PHE A 159 -22.32 5.41 3.22
CA PHE A 159 -23.01 4.71 2.15
C PHE A 159 -24.29 5.46 1.78
N ASN A 160 -24.64 5.49 0.51
CA ASN A 160 -25.95 5.95 0.06
C ASN A 160 -27.02 4.84 0.19
N ARG A 161 -28.27 5.15 -0.17
CA ARG A 161 -29.39 4.19 -0.17
C ARG A 161 -29.13 2.94 -1.03
N ASP A 162 -28.36 3.07 -2.11
CA ASP A 162 -28.04 1.97 -3.04
C ASP A 162 -26.88 1.11 -2.55
N GLY A 163 -26.35 1.39 -1.35
CA GLY A 163 -25.22 0.67 -0.77
C GLY A 163 -23.88 1.02 -1.40
N ARG A 164 -23.77 2.13 -2.16
CA ARG A 164 -22.50 2.64 -2.70
C ARG A 164 -21.90 3.67 -1.74
N ILE A 165 -20.58 3.64 -1.62
CA ILE A 165 -19.83 4.63 -0.84
C ILE A 165 -19.97 6.02 -1.48
N SER A 166 -20.51 6.97 -0.72
CA SER A 166 -20.60 8.38 -1.08
C SER A 166 -19.39 9.18 -0.58
N LEU A 167 -18.81 8.81 0.56
CA LEU A 167 -17.69 9.53 1.17
C LEU A 167 -16.84 8.58 2.02
N VAL A 168 -15.53 8.81 2.00
CA VAL A 168 -14.56 8.25 2.95
C VAL A 168 -13.75 9.41 3.51
N GLN A 169 -13.65 9.50 4.83
CA GLN A 169 -12.90 10.54 5.50
C GLN A 169 -12.13 9.95 6.68
N GLN A 170 -10.87 10.34 6.84
CA GLN A 170 -10.08 9.95 8.01
C GLN A 170 -10.68 10.58 9.27
N VAL A 171 -10.74 9.78 10.33
CA VAL A 171 -11.23 10.23 11.65
C VAL A 171 -10.11 11.00 12.33
N PRO A 172 -10.36 12.25 12.77
CA PRO A 172 -9.35 13.04 13.46
C PRO A 172 -9.05 12.48 14.85
N GLU A 173 -7.84 12.78 15.33
CA GLU A 173 -7.40 12.37 16.68
C GLU A 173 -8.14 13.14 17.78
N GLY A 174 -8.44 14.43 17.55
CA GLY A 174 -9.12 15.29 18.49
C GLY A 174 -10.57 14.88 18.76
N GLU A 175 -10.94 14.76 20.03
CA GLU A 175 -12.28 14.29 20.44
C GLU A 175 -13.41 15.22 19.98
N ALA A 176 -13.22 16.55 20.07
CA ALA A 176 -14.21 17.51 19.61
C ALA A 176 -14.45 17.43 18.09
N GLU A 177 -13.36 17.39 17.30
CA GLU A 177 -13.42 17.25 15.85
C GLU A 177 -14.06 15.92 15.44
N ARG A 178 -13.76 14.84 16.18
CA ARG A 178 -14.33 13.51 15.97
C ARG A 178 -15.83 13.50 16.21
N GLN A 179 -16.30 14.11 17.30
CA GLN A 179 -17.73 14.22 17.60
C GLN A 179 -18.46 15.07 16.55
N GLU A 180 -17.87 16.18 16.13
CA GLU A 180 -18.42 17.03 15.08
C GLU A 180 -18.51 16.29 13.74
N GLN A 181 -17.43 15.60 13.33
CA GLN A 181 -17.39 14.81 12.11
C GLN A 181 -18.42 13.67 12.16
N ALA A 182 -18.56 12.97 13.28
CA ALA A 182 -19.55 11.91 13.45
C ALA A 182 -20.98 12.46 13.31
N ALA A 183 -21.28 13.61 13.93
CA ALA A 183 -22.58 14.25 13.81
C ALA A 183 -22.87 14.73 12.38
N ALA A 184 -21.86 15.30 11.69
CA ALA A 184 -21.98 15.74 10.31
C ALA A 184 -22.21 14.56 9.34
N ALA A 185 -21.49 13.46 9.55
CA ALA A 185 -21.66 12.23 8.80
C ALA A 185 -23.05 11.63 8.98
N GLN A 186 -23.57 11.60 10.22
CA GLN A 186 -24.91 11.09 10.49
C GLN A 186 -25.98 11.94 9.79
N ARG A 187 -25.91 13.27 9.92
CA ARG A 187 -26.82 14.18 9.20
C ARG A 187 -26.79 13.94 7.69
N ARG A 188 -25.60 13.74 7.12
CA ARG A 188 -25.44 13.46 5.70
C ARG A 188 -26.03 12.11 5.30
N ALA A 189 -25.80 11.08 6.09
CA ALA A 189 -26.38 9.76 5.87
C ALA A 189 -27.92 9.83 5.90
N ASP A 190 -28.50 10.53 6.87
CA ASP A 190 -29.96 10.68 6.97
C ASP A 190 -30.54 11.39 5.74
N GLN A 191 -29.87 12.47 5.26
CA GLN A 191 -30.28 13.18 4.04
C GLN A 191 -30.30 12.30 2.80
N ILE A 192 -29.32 11.42 2.64
CA ILE A 192 -29.22 10.52 1.48
C ILE A 192 -29.87 9.15 1.71
N ARG A 193 -30.57 8.98 2.85
CA ARG A 193 -31.14 7.70 3.32
C ARG A 193 -30.12 6.56 3.30
N GLY A 194 -28.92 6.91 3.74
CA GLY A 194 -27.72 6.09 3.74
C GLY A 194 -27.42 5.47 5.08
N SER A 195 -26.16 5.05 5.25
CA SER A 195 -25.64 4.57 6.54
C SER A 195 -24.20 5.01 6.74
N VAL A 196 -23.76 5.07 8.00
CA VAL A 196 -22.38 5.39 8.36
C VAL A 196 -21.73 4.13 8.92
N ARG A 197 -20.46 3.91 8.57
CA ARG A 197 -19.60 2.89 9.17
C ARG A 197 -18.27 3.50 9.55
N VAL A 198 -17.61 2.92 10.54
CA VAL A 198 -16.21 3.23 10.84
C VAL A 198 -15.38 1.97 10.72
N VAL A 199 -14.26 2.06 10.02
CA VAL A 199 -13.31 0.96 9.79
C VAL A 199 -11.89 1.46 10.02
N ALA A 200 -10.96 0.55 10.27
CA ALA A 200 -9.54 0.83 10.35
C ALA A 200 -8.82 0.29 9.10
N ALA A 201 -7.91 1.07 8.52
CA ALA A 201 -7.12 0.67 7.36
C ALA A 201 -5.83 1.50 7.27
N LEU A 202 -4.92 1.09 6.39
CA LEU A 202 -3.68 1.84 6.13
C LEU A 202 -3.91 3.11 5.29
N ASP A 203 -4.96 3.14 4.46
CA ASP A 203 -5.33 4.29 3.66
C ASP A 203 -6.84 4.34 3.36
N ALA A 204 -7.29 5.45 2.76
CA ALA A 204 -8.68 5.67 2.43
C ALA A 204 -9.22 4.72 1.35
N GLU A 205 -8.36 4.21 0.45
CA GLU A 205 -8.78 3.27 -0.60
C GLU A 205 -9.03 1.89 0.00
N SER A 206 -8.10 1.41 0.81
CA SER A 206 -8.22 0.17 1.58
C SER A 206 -9.39 0.25 2.57
N ALA A 207 -9.67 1.42 3.14
CA ALA A 207 -10.87 1.63 3.96
C ALA A 207 -12.18 1.38 3.18
N ARG A 208 -12.23 1.70 1.88
CA ARG A 208 -13.40 1.37 1.04
C ARG A 208 -13.59 -0.13 0.94
N ASP A 209 -12.51 -0.86 0.68
CA ASP A 209 -12.53 -2.31 0.57
C ASP A 209 -12.97 -2.99 1.88
N VAL A 210 -12.44 -2.53 3.02
CA VAL A 210 -12.85 -3.03 4.34
C VAL A 210 -14.31 -2.67 4.62
N ALA A 211 -14.79 -1.49 4.23
CA ALA A 211 -16.17 -1.10 4.47
C ALA A 211 -17.18 -1.93 3.66
N TYR A 212 -16.82 -2.32 2.42
CA TYR A 212 -17.60 -3.23 1.58
C TYR A 212 -17.50 -4.71 1.97
N ALA A 213 -16.58 -5.07 2.85
CA ALA A 213 -16.36 -6.44 3.28
C ALA A 213 -17.62 -7.12 3.86
N ASP A 214 -17.56 -8.42 4.09
CA ASP A 214 -18.54 -9.09 4.93
C ASP A 214 -18.45 -8.62 6.40
N GLU A 215 -19.51 -8.89 7.18
CA GLU A 215 -19.61 -8.48 8.58
C GLU A 215 -18.50 -9.03 9.45
N LEU A 216 -18.11 -10.30 9.26
CA LEU A 216 -17.05 -10.93 10.04
C LEU A 216 -15.70 -10.25 9.83
N THR A 217 -15.37 -9.85 8.60
CA THR A 217 -14.15 -9.06 8.35
C THR A 217 -14.18 -7.74 9.14
N ARG A 218 -15.32 -7.03 9.15
CA ARG A 218 -15.43 -5.75 9.86
C ARG A 218 -15.36 -5.93 11.38
N GLU A 219 -15.94 -6.99 11.93
CA GLU A 219 -15.83 -7.31 13.35
C GLU A 219 -14.37 -7.53 13.76
N TRP A 220 -13.63 -8.34 12.99
CA TRP A 220 -12.21 -8.57 13.25
C TRP A 220 -11.38 -7.30 13.06
N ASN A 221 -11.71 -6.49 12.06
CA ASN A 221 -11.09 -5.18 11.86
C ASN A 221 -11.22 -4.28 13.10
N ALA A 222 -12.43 -4.17 13.66
CA ALA A 222 -12.67 -3.40 14.87
C ALA A 222 -11.94 -3.98 16.09
N LYS A 223 -12.01 -5.30 16.31
CA LYS A 223 -11.36 -5.98 17.44
C LYS A 223 -9.84 -5.84 17.40
N ALA A 224 -9.23 -6.07 16.24
CA ALA A 224 -7.78 -6.00 16.09
C ALA A 224 -7.25 -4.58 16.28
N TRP A 225 -7.96 -3.58 15.73
CA TRP A 225 -7.58 -2.18 15.92
C TRP A 225 -7.68 -1.78 17.39
N GLN A 226 -8.78 -2.14 18.08
CA GLN A 226 -8.94 -1.92 19.52
C GLN A 226 -7.82 -2.57 20.32
N ALA A 227 -7.48 -3.83 20.04
CA ALA A 227 -6.42 -4.53 20.77
C ALA A 227 -5.03 -3.88 20.62
N ALA A 228 -4.76 -3.20 19.49
CA ALA A 228 -3.47 -2.57 19.22
C ALA A 228 -3.36 -1.12 19.74
N HIS A 229 -4.47 -0.46 20.07
CA HIS A 229 -4.52 0.96 20.44
C HIS A 229 -5.18 1.21 21.81
N VAL A 230 -5.18 0.20 22.69
CA VAL A 230 -5.63 0.27 24.09
C VAL A 230 -4.43 0.39 25.01
#